data_AF-A0A3Q9S357-F1
#
_entry.id   AF-A0A3Q9S357-F1
#
_cell.length_a   1.000
_cell.length_b   1.000
_cell.length_c   1.000
_cell.angle_alpha   90.00
_cell.angle_beta   90.00
_cell.angle_gamma   90.00
#
_symmetry.space_group_name_H-M   'P 1'
#
loop_
_entity.id
_entity.type
_entity.pdbx_description
1 polymer ?
#
loop_
_entity_poly.entity_id
_entity_poly.type
_entity_poly.pdbx_seq_one_letter_code
_entity_poly.pdbx_strand_id
1 'polypeptide(L)'
;MKKVSKKYLSLMFTFMLSTSTGFIFNSPKVSASNNLNHSITDLNVSCTNVYAFETNLAKFQNNNFYGLIDKDGKVKLPAKFTSISSFKNGYAKIAKGSKFGFVNENGSVVVEPQFEEVSDFFANGLAAVKQNSKWGLINSSGKIVTEPQFDAIYGFYNSLMRVREGNSYGFLKSDGTLLSGCNYNNAYDFNDGYAAVKKGNTWGIIGKSGNFTSFNFDEIKSPVLGLVPVKKDKHWGLSDMNEKIVLEPKYTDISYLNNNLIKISSGDKYGAIDKKGNLILDLNYDSIIPEDDGMCQIVENGQYGITNSTGKIIVSPQFTWIDTFQEGKAIVCSHDQYGFIDKKGELTHESQLDKVYAFKEGMAMVKKDGKYGFINSKGDVVISPIFDNASDFNEGYAVVKKNTGSSSVENSDDSELKEKYIKWGYIDRLGSTFITYNFDSASSFNEGCSLAVKDGKCNIIKNTDIKSIPNTVINDPFKTWKIKFSKAIDGRHTLSNKDDTVLNDIDMTMTDNISVTDSSKKCVNVSFTFESPDTIVINPPSNGYTPGETYTITVLSNGKYNIQDMGRNKLKPNVTEMCFQVLNN
;
A
#
# COMPACT_ATOMS: atom_id res chain seq x y z
N MET A 1 -46.06 28.58 26.94
CA MET A 1 -44.73 29.23 26.89
C MET A 1 -44.05 29.11 28.25
N LYS A 2 -43.24 28.05 28.44
CA LYS A 2 -42.26 27.77 29.51
C LYS A 2 -42.02 26.25 29.53
N LYS A 3 -41.38 25.74 28.48
CA LYS A 3 -40.76 24.40 28.38
C LYS A 3 -39.79 24.31 27.19
N VAL A 4 -39.04 25.39 26.97
CA VAL A 4 -37.92 25.50 26.02
C VAL A 4 -36.87 26.40 26.69
N SER A 5 -36.07 25.85 27.61
CA SER A 5 -34.91 26.57 28.19
C SER A 5 -33.94 25.68 28.98
N LYS A 6 -33.87 24.36 28.73
CA LYS A 6 -32.96 23.44 29.47
C LYS A 6 -32.06 22.57 28.59
N LYS A 7 -31.82 22.95 27.33
CA LYS A 7 -30.88 22.27 26.41
C LYS A 7 -29.77 23.17 25.84
N TYR A 8 -29.64 24.40 26.32
CA TYR A 8 -28.61 25.36 25.90
C TYR A 8 -27.91 26.00 27.12
N LEU A 9 -27.48 25.18 28.08
CA LEU A 9 -26.69 25.63 29.22
C LEU A 9 -25.56 24.62 29.51
N SER A 10 -24.69 24.43 28.52
CA SER A 10 -23.38 23.76 28.64
C SER A 10 -22.34 24.30 27.64
N LEU A 11 -22.72 25.26 26.79
CA LEU A 11 -21.82 26.01 25.92
C LEU A 11 -21.90 27.47 26.38
N MET A 12 -21.02 27.88 27.29
CA MET A 12 -20.66 29.27 27.66
C MET A 12 -20.08 29.25 29.08
N PHE A 13 -18.90 28.64 29.28
CA PHE A 13 -17.99 28.99 30.40
C PHE A 13 -16.62 28.32 30.21
N THR A 14 -15.89 28.70 29.17
CA THR A 14 -14.44 28.49 29.10
C THR A 14 -13.79 29.52 28.18
N PHE A 15 -13.72 30.77 28.64
CA PHE A 15 -12.81 31.76 28.10
C PHE A 15 -12.24 32.55 29.28
N MET A 16 -10.93 32.81 29.24
CA MET A 16 -10.06 33.37 30.28
C MET A 16 -9.43 32.33 31.22
N LEU A 17 -8.33 31.74 30.75
CA LEU A 17 -7.05 31.62 31.48
C LEU A 17 -6.00 31.10 30.47
N SER A 18 -5.46 32.02 29.68
CA SER A 18 -4.26 31.77 28.88
C SER A 18 -3.05 31.80 29.81
N THR A 19 -2.79 30.69 30.52
CA THR A 19 -1.44 30.44 31.04
C THR A 19 -0.67 29.74 29.93
N SER A 20 0.32 30.42 29.38
CA SER A 20 1.35 29.85 28.53
C SER A 20 2.06 28.72 29.29
N THR A 21 1.56 27.50 29.20
CA THR A 21 2.31 26.31 29.58
C THR A 21 3.33 26.07 28.48
N GLY A 22 4.52 26.67 28.63
CA GLY A 22 5.68 26.24 27.87
C GLY A 22 5.85 24.74 28.04
N PHE A 23 5.84 24.00 26.93
CA PHE A 23 6.12 22.57 26.93
C PHE A 23 7.55 22.37 27.43
N ILE A 24 7.70 21.90 28.67
CA ILE A 24 8.99 21.43 29.17
C ILE A 24 9.20 20.04 28.57
N PHE A 25 9.97 20.00 27.48
CA PHE A 25 10.47 18.76 26.90
C PHE A 25 11.51 18.14 27.84
N ASN A 26 11.08 17.26 28.73
CA ASN A 26 12.01 16.34 29.38
C ASN A 26 12.41 15.28 28.36
N SER A 27 13.52 15.51 27.67
CA SER A 27 14.19 14.50 26.84
C SER A 27 14.62 13.36 27.76
N PRO A 28 14.15 12.11 27.57
CA PRO A 28 14.78 10.98 28.25
C PRO A 28 16.22 10.91 27.74
N LYS A 29 17.20 11.02 28.63
CA LYS A 29 18.59 10.62 28.31
C LYS A 29 18.56 9.11 28.05
N VAL A 30 18.47 8.72 26.79
CA VAL A 30 18.57 7.32 26.37
C VAL A 30 20.05 6.93 26.45
N SER A 31 20.39 6.12 27.45
CA SER A 31 21.68 5.45 27.55
C SER A 31 21.81 4.43 26.42
N ALA A 32 22.84 4.55 25.60
CA ALA A 32 23.18 3.58 24.57
C ALA A 32 23.43 2.20 25.22
N SER A 33 22.56 1.23 24.98
CA SER A 33 22.84 -0.16 25.33
C SER A 33 23.72 -0.76 24.23
N ASN A 34 25.01 -0.93 24.53
CA ASN A 34 26.01 -1.61 23.67
C ASN A 34 25.77 -3.14 23.60
N ASN A 35 24.60 -3.57 23.12
CA ASN A 35 24.41 -4.89 22.54
C ASN A 35 24.09 -4.67 21.07
N LEU A 36 25.13 -4.63 20.22
CA LEU A 36 24.96 -4.43 18.78
C LEU A 36 24.35 -5.70 18.20
N ASN A 37 23.02 -5.77 18.16
CA ASN A 37 22.24 -6.79 17.44
C ASN A 37 22.33 -6.58 15.91
N HIS A 38 23.48 -6.11 15.42
CA HIS A 38 23.72 -5.86 14.02
C HIS A 38 25.21 -5.94 13.67
N SER A 39 25.52 -6.14 12.39
CA SER A 39 26.85 -6.03 11.84
C SER A 39 26.87 -5.02 10.69
N ILE A 40 27.94 -4.23 10.58
CA ILE A 40 28.18 -3.31 9.46
C ILE A 40 29.42 -3.79 8.72
N THR A 41 29.34 -3.94 7.40
CA THR A 41 30.45 -4.38 6.56
C THR A 41 30.66 -3.39 5.41
N ASP A 42 31.86 -2.79 5.34
CA ASP A 42 32.31 -2.01 4.17
C ASP A 42 32.56 -2.98 3.01
N LEU A 43 31.86 -2.76 1.91
CA LEU A 43 31.90 -3.62 0.73
C LEU A 43 33.01 -3.23 -0.24
N ASN A 44 33.69 -2.11 0.00
CA ASN A 44 34.66 -1.47 -0.88
C ASN A 44 34.11 -1.22 -2.30
N VAL A 45 32.81 -0.94 -2.40
CA VAL A 45 32.12 -0.58 -3.65
C VAL A 45 31.80 0.90 -3.62
N SER A 46 32.32 1.68 -4.56
CA SER A 46 32.01 3.10 -4.66
C SER A 46 30.53 3.33 -5.00
N CYS A 47 29.87 4.19 -4.23
CA CYS A 47 28.49 4.57 -4.48
C CYS A 47 28.18 5.95 -3.87
N THR A 48 27.32 6.69 -4.55
CA THR A 48 26.84 8.02 -4.15
C THR A 48 25.47 7.95 -3.48
N ASN A 49 24.68 6.91 -3.76
CA ASN A 49 23.40 6.68 -3.12
C ASN A 49 23.01 5.19 -3.09
N VAL A 50 22.08 4.83 -2.22
CA VAL A 50 21.62 3.47 -1.97
C VAL A 50 20.11 3.43 -1.77
N TYR A 51 19.51 2.28 -2.06
CA TYR A 51 18.07 2.06 -1.96
C TYR A 51 17.82 0.77 -1.17
N ALA A 52 16.62 0.63 -0.61
CA ALA A 52 16.25 -0.55 0.16
C ALA A 52 16.35 -1.82 -0.70
N PHE A 53 16.58 -2.96 -0.05
CA PHE A 53 16.49 -4.25 -0.71
C PHE A 53 15.06 -4.45 -1.23
N GLU A 54 14.94 -4.88 -2.47
CA GLU A 54 13.73 -5.43 -3.07
C GLU A 54 14.05 -6.90 -3.36
N THR A 55 13.29 -7.81 -2.75
CA THR A 55 13.60 -9.25 -2.74
C THR A 55 15.00 -9.54 -2.19
N ASN A 56 15.94 -10.02 -3.02
CA ASN A 56 17.32 -10.32 -2.63
C ASN A 56 18.35 -9.26 -3.06
N LEU A 57 17.93 -8.22 -3.77
CA LEU A 57 18.84 -7.23 -4.35
C LEU A 57 18.50 -5.81 -3.90
N ALA A 58 19.52 -5.02 -3.61
CA ALA A 58 19.39 -3.58 -3.44
C ALA A 58 19.98 -2.86 -4.65
N LYS A 59 19.32 -1.78 -5.05
CA LYS A 59 19.88 -0.83 -6.01
C LYS A 59 20.91 0.05 -5.32
N PHE A 60 22.03 0.28 -5.99
CA PHE A 60 22.99 1.32 -5.61
C PHE A 60 23.27 2.21 -6.81
N GLN A 61 23.59 3.47 -6.53
CA GLN A 61 23.94 4.46 -7.53
C GLN A 61 25.40 4.83 -7.37
N ASN A 62 26.14 4.86 -8.46
CA ASN A 62 27.48 5.42 -8.52
C ASN A 62 27.52 6.46 -9.65
N ASN A 63 27.72 7.72 -9.29
CA ASN A 63 27.53 8.86 -10.18
C ASN A 63 26.11 8.85 -10.78
N ASN A 64 26.00 8.77 -12.12
CA ASN A 64 24.72 8.78 -12.83
C ASN A 64 24.22 7.37 -13.21
N PHE A 65 24.89 6.31 -12.73
CA PHE A 65 24.57 4.94 -13.11
C PHE A 65 24.14 4.09 -11.92
N TYR A 66 23.26 3.14 -12.20
CA TYR A 66 22.69 2.22 -11.23
C TYR A 66 23.22 0.81 -11.44
N GLY A 67 23.46 0.12 -10.33
CA GLY A 67 23.80 -1.30 -10.25
C GLY A 67 22.97 -2.00 -9.17
N LEU A 68 23.18 -3.31 -9.03
CA LEU A 68 22.50 -4.16 -8.05
C LEU A 68 23.52 -4.92 -7.20
N ILE A 69 23.24 -5.02 -5.91
CA ILE A 69 24.05 -5.73 -4.92
C ILE A 69 23.17 -6.68 -4.12
N ASP A 70 23.67 -7.87 -3.81
CA ASP A 70 22.91 -8.85 -3.01
C ASP A 70 23.09 -8.65 -1.49
N LYS A 71 22.33 -9.42 -0.69
CA LYS A 71 22.40 -9.42 0.78
C LYS A 71 23.72 -9.96 1.34
N ASP A 72 24.60 -10.52 0.51
CA ASP A 72 25.97 -10.89 0.88
C ASP A 72 26.98 -9.78 0.54
N GLY A 73 26.52 -8.66 0.00
CA GLY A 73 27.35 -7.54 -0.42
C GLY A 73 28.08 -7.77 -1.74
N LYS A 74 27.68 -8.78 -2.53
CA LYS A 74 28.25 -9.04 -3.86
C LYS A 74 27.51 -8.24 -4.91
N VAL A 75 28.25 -7.46 -5.68
CA VAL A 75 27.69 -6.75 -6.85
C VAL A 75 27.25 -7.77 -7.88
N LYS A 76 25.93 -7.89 -8.10
CA LYS A 76 25.34 -8.75 -9.14
C LYS A 76 25.26 -8.05 -10.48
N LEU A 77 25.05 -6.74 -10.45
CA LEU A 77 24.98 -5.91 -11.64
C LEU A 77 25.83 -4.65 -11.43
N PRO A 78 26.90 -4.42 -12.20
CA PRO A 78 27.72 -3.23 -12.05
C PRO A 78 26.94 -1.96 -12.40
N ALA A 79 27.34 -0.83 -11.81
CA ALA A 79 26.71 0.46 -12.06
C ALA A 79 27.00 0.98 -13.48
N LYS A 80 26.18 0.57 -14.45
CA LYS A 80 26.30 0.93 -15.88
C LYS A 80 24.97 1.29 -16.56
N PHE A 81 23.87 1.26 -15.83
CA PHE A 81 22.51 1.51 -16.35
C PHE A 81 22.01 2.88 -15.92
N THR A 82 21.31 3.58 -16.81
CA THR A 82 20.76 4.92 -16.53
C THR A 82 19.52 4.85 -15.64
N SER A 83 18.84 3.71 -15.60
CA SER A 83 17.80 3.43 -14.60
C SER A 83 17.62 1.92 -14.38
N ILE A 84 17.13 1.59 -13.19
CA ILE A 84 16.62 0.26 -12.82
C ILE A 84 15.31 0.49 -12.06
N SER A 85 14.20 -0.04 -12.59
CA SER A 85 12.88 0.02 -11.94
C SER A 85 12.78 -0.94 -10.78
N SER A 86 11.70 -0.86 -10.00
CA SER A 86 11.41 -1.90 -9.01
C SER A 86 11.08 -3.24 -9.67
N PHE A 87 11.29 -4.33 -8.92
CA PHE A 87 10.96 -5.68 -9.37
C PHE A 87 9.44 -5.89 -9.41
N LYS A 88 8.96 -6.48 -10.52
CA LYS A 88 7.58 -6.91 -10.74
C LYS A 88 7.59 -8.28 -11.42
N ASN A 89 6.87 -9.24 -10.82
CA ASN A 89 6.81 -10.62 -11.31
C ASN A 89 8.19 -11.26 -11.60
N GLY A 90 9.18 -11.00 -10.74
CA GLY A 90 10.54 -11.56 -10.86
C GLY A 90 11.54 -10.77 -11.72
N TYR A 91 11.12 -9.65 -12.30
CA TYR A 91 11.95 -8.86 -13.24
C TYR A 91 11.89 -7.37 -12.97
N ALA A 92 12.98 -6.67 -13.24
CA ALA A 92 13.06 -5.21 -13.25
C ALA A 92 13.47 -4.71 -14.65
N LYS A 93 12.90 -3.58 -15.06
CA LYS A 93 13.30 -2.88 -16.28
C LYS A 93 14.65 -2.22 -16.04
N ILE A 94 15.56 -2.41 -16.99
CA ILE A 94 16.86 -1.73 -17.02
C ILE A 94 16.96 -0.86 -18.26
N ALA A 95 17.53 0.34 -18.11
CA ALA A 95 17.74 1.24 -19.23
C ALA A 95 19.22 1.53 -19.46
N LYS A 96 19.61 1.60 -20.74
CA LYS A 96 20.92 2.11 -21.16
C LYS A 96 20.69 3.15 -22.27
N GLY A 97 20.85 4.42 -21.92
CA GLY A 97 20.40 5.50 -22.79
C GLY A 97 18.87 5.49 -22.91
N SER A 98 18.35 5.50 -24.14
CA SER A 98 16.91 5.44 -24.45
C SER A 98 16.37 4.03 -24.68
N LYS A 99 17.22 3.01 -24.57
CA LYS A 99 16.83 1.61 -24.81
C LYS A 99 16.58 0.87 -23.51
N PHE A 100 15.59 -0.03 -23.53
CA PHE A 100 15.14 -0.80 -22.39
C PHE A 100 15.37 -2.31 -22.59
N GLY A 101 15.64 -2.98 -21.47
CA GLY A 101 15.79 -4.42 -21.33
C GLY A 101 15.33 -4.86 -19.94
N PHE A 102 15.73 -6.07 -19.52
CA PHE A 102 15.28 -6.66 -18.26
C PHE A 102 16.40 -7.38 -17.50
N VAL A 103 16.34 -7.30 -16.18
CA VAL A 103 17.16 -8.06 -15.23
C VAL A 103 16.26 -8.87 -14.31
N ASN A 104 16.67 -10.08 -13.93
CA ASN A 104 15.95 -10.92 -12.97
C ASN A 104 16.42 -10.67 -11.52
N GLU A 105 15.76 -11.29 -10.54
CA GLU A 105 16.08 -11.19 -9.10
C GLU A 105 17.43 -11.80 -8.69
N ASN A 106 18.11 -12.51 -9.59
CA ASN A 106 19.49 -12.95 -9.40
C ASN A 106 20.51 -11.90 -9.90
N GLY A 107 20.03 -10.80 -10.49
CA GLY A 107 20.83 -9.72 -11.06
C GLY A 107 21.39 -10.06 -12.45
N SER A 108 20.90 -11.14 -13.07
CA SER A 108 21.27 -11.53 -14.43
C SER A 108 20.46 -10.75 -15.44
N VAL A 109 21.13 -10.09 -16.39
CA VAL A 109 20.46 -9.43 -17.52
C VAL A 109 19.89 -10.52 -18.42
N VAL A 110 18.56 -10.65 -18.43
CA VAL A 110 17.83 -11.65 -19.24
C VAL A 110 17.48 -11.11 -20.62
N VAL A 111 17.39 -9.79 -20.74
CA VAL A 111 17.16 -9.09 -22.01
C VAL A 111 18.04 -7.85 -22.02
N GLU A 112 19.00 -7.80 -22.94
CA GLU A 112 19.85 -6.62 -23.10
C GLU A 112 19.03 -5.41 -23.58
N PRO A 113 19.37 -4.17 -23.15
CA PRO A 113 18.68 -2.97 -23.59
C PRO A 113 18.70 -2.79 -25.11
N GLN A 114 17.56 -3.00 -25.76
CA GLN A 114 17.42 -2.92 -27.22
C GLN A 114 16.05 -2.37 -27.68
N PHE A 115 15.03 -2.43 -26.82
CA PHE A 115 13.67 -1.99 -27.13
C PHE A 115 13.49 -0.49 -26.89
N GLU A 116 12.60 0.13 -27.65
CA GLU A 116 12.25 1.56 -27.51
C GLU A 116 11.47 1.83 -26.23
N GLU A 117 10.54 0.93 -25.90
CA GLU A 117 9.69 0.95 -24.71
C GLU A 117 9.36 -0.48 -24.30
N VAL A 118 9.10 -0.70 -23.02
CA VAL A 118 8.69 -2.01 -22.47
C VAL A 118 7.66 -1.84 -21.35
N SER A 119 6.74 -2.79 -21.21
CA SER A 119 5.90 -2.93 -20.02
C SER A 119 6.66 -3.62 -18.88
N ASP A 120 6.06 -3.71 -17.70
CA ASP A 120 6.49 -4.71 -16.73
C ASP A 120 6.14 -6.12 -17.23
N PHE A 121 6.78 -7.15 -16.68
CA PHE A 121 6.35 -8.52 -16.90
C PHE A 121 4.95 -8.71 -16.28
N PHE A 122 4.05 -9.32 -17.04
CA PHE A 122 2.73 -9.74 -16.57
C PHE A 122 2.84 -11.05 -15.77
N ALA A 123 1.81 -11.39 -15.00
CA ALA A 123 1.79 -12.59 -14.16
C ALA A 123 1.94 -13.91 -14.92
N ASN A 124 1.66 -13.94 -16.24
CA ASN A 124 1.88 -15.09 -17.11
C ASN A 124 3.32 -15.19 -17.66
N GLY A 125 4.24 -14.32 -17.24
CA GLY A 125 5.64 -14.37 -17.66
C GLY A 125 5.92 -13.80 -19.05
N LEU A 126 4.99 -13.02 -19.62
CA LEU A 126 5.19 -12.25 -20.85
C LEU A 126 5.41 -10.76 -20.55
N ALA A 127 6.10 -10.06 -21.45
CA ALA A 127 6.21 -8.60 -21.41
C ALA A 127 5.93 -8.00 -22.79
N ALA A 128 5.25 -6.86 -22.83
CA ALA A 128 5.07 -6.10 -24.06
C ALA A 128 6.32 -5.27 -24.34
N VAL A 129 6.78 -5.31 -25.58
CA VAL A 129 7.97 -4.59 -26.04
C VAL A 129 7.68 -3.85 -27.32
N LYS A 130 8.28 -2.66 -27.45
CA LYS A 130 8.13 -1.81 -28.64
C LYS A 130 9.40 -1.79 -29.47
N GLN A 131 9.26 -2.09 -30.75
CA GLN A 131 10.32 -2.06 -31.75
C GLN A 131 9.76 -1.54 -33.07
N ASN A 132 10.48 -0.62 -33.71
CA ASN A 132 10.04 0.02 -34.96
C ASN A 132 8.65 0.65 -34.81
N SER A 133 8.39 1.31 -33.67
CA SER A 133 7.10 1.91 -33.33
C SER A 133 5.90 0.96 -33.20
N LYS A 134 6.10 -0.36 -33.24
CA LYS A 134 5.05 -1.37 -33.04
C LYS A 134 5.30 -2.19 -31.78
N TRP A 135 4.22 -2.66 -31.17
CA TRP A 135 4.23 -3.49 -29.96
C TRP A 135 4.10 -4.97 -30.31
N GLY A 136 4.89 -5.79 -29.62
CA GLY A 136 4.86 -7.24 -29.63
C GLY A 136 5.04 -7.80 -28.22
N LEU A 137 5.16 -9.11 -28.09
CA LEU A 137 5.37 -9.79 -26.81
C LEU A 137 6.68 -10.58 -26.82
N ILE A 138 7.37 -10.58 -25.68
CA ILE A 138 8.48 -11.48 -25.40
C ILE A 138 8.17 -12.36 -24.20
N ASN A 139 8.86 -13.50 -24.12
CA ASN A 139 8.93 -14.30 -22.90
C ASN A 139 10.08 -13.83 -21.99
N SER A 140 10.23 -14.48 -20.84
CA SER A 140 11.27 -14.21 -19.85
C SER A 140 12.71 -14.42 -20.32
N SER A 141 12.93 -15.13 -21.44
CA SER A 141 14.26 -15.27 -22.05
C SER A 141 14.53 -14.22 -23.13
N GLY A 142 13.64 -13.24 -23.33
CA GLY A 142 13.75 -12.23 -24.39
C GLY A 142 13.38 -12.72 -25.79
N LYS A 143 12.87 -13.95 -25.93
CA LYS A 143 12.44 -14.46 -27.23
C LYS A 143 11.11 -13.82 -27.60
N ILE A 144 11.02 -13.33 -28.84
CA ILE A 144 9.75 -12.87 -29.42
C ILE A 144 8.73 -14.02 -29.41
N VAL A 145 7.61 -13.79 -28.74
CA VAL A 145 6.42 -14.67 -28.70
C VAL A 145 5.40 -14.18 -29.71
N THR A 146 5.24 -12.85 -29.80
CA THR A 146 4.36 -12.19 -30.76
C THR A 146 5.14 -11.08 -31.43
N GLU A 147 5.29 -11.17 -32.76
CA GLU A 147 6.04 -10.17 -33.52
C GLU A 147 5.47 -8.77 -33.33
N PRO A 148 6.32 -7.73 -33.18
CA PRO A 148 5.89 -6.35 -33.11
C PRO A 148 5.08 -5.92 -34.33
N GLN A 149 3.76 -5.80 -34.16
CA GLN A 149 2.82 -5.44 -35.23
C GLN A 149 1.66 -4.55 -34.75
N PHE A 150 1.40 -4.51 -33.44
CA PHE A 150 0.29 -3.76 -32.88
C PHE A 150 0.66 -2.29 -32.63
N ASP A 151 -0.31 -1.39 -32.80
CA ASP A 151 -0.18 0.01 -32.40
C ASP A 151 -0.27 0.19 -30.89
N ALA A 152 -0.93 -0.75 -30.20
CA ALA A 152 -0.98 -0.80 -28.73
C ALA A 152 -1.23 -2.22 -28.23
N ILE A 153 -0.61 -2.58 -27.11
CA ILE A 153 -0.98 -3.71 -26.26
C ILE A 153 -1.41 -3.14 -24.92
N TYR A 154 -2.62 -3.47 -24.48
CA TYR A 154 -3.16 -3.05 -23.19
C TYR A 154 -2.87 -4.12 -22.12
N GLY A 155 -3.18 -3.82 -20.86
CA GLY A 155 -2.85 -4.68 -19.71
C GLY A 155 -3.38 -6.12 -19.79
N PHE A 156 -2.77 -7.00 -19.00
CA PHE A 156 -3.17 -8.39 -18.87
C PHE A 156 -4.26 -8.54 -17.80
N TYR A 157 -5.51 -8.67 -18.24
CA TYR A 157 -6.69 -8.80 -17.36
C TYR A 157 -7.38 -10.14 -17.63
N ASN A 158 -7.63 -10.93 -16.58
CA ASN A 158 -8.36 -12.20 -16.66
C ASN A 158 -7.85 -13.17 -17.76
N SER A 159 -6.52 -13.22 -17.90
CA SER A 159 -5.78 -14.08 -18.84
C SER A 159 -5.73 -13.64 -20.31
N LEU A 160 -6.24 -12.46 -20.65
CA LEU A 160 -6.25 -11.93 -22.03
C LEU A 160 -5.71 -10.49 -22.07
N MET A 161 -5.12 -10.11 -23.20
CA MET A 161 -4.62 -8.75 -23.45
C MET A 161 -5.39 -8.16 -24.62
N ARG A 162 -6.04 -7.02 -24.43
CA ARG A 162 -6.61 -6.26 -25.55
C ARG A 162 -5.45 -5.69 -26.38
N VAL A 163 -5.60 -5.70 -27.70
CA VAL A 163 -4.61 -5.14 -28.63
C VAL A 163 -5.29 -4.27 -29.67
N ARG A 164 -4.54 -3.34 -30.26
CA ARG A 164 -5.01 -2.50 -31.36
C ARG A 164 -4.07 -2.57 -32.56
N GLU A 165 -4.65 -2.74 -33.73
CA GLU A 165 -3.98 -2.68 -35.03
C GLU A 165 -4.79 -1.74 -35.95
N GLY A 166 -4.18 -0.62 -36.33
CA GLY A 166 -4.88 0.48 -36.97
C GLY A 166 -6.05 0.99 -36.12
N ASN A 167 -7.25 0.91 -36.69
CA ASN A 167 -8.50 1.28 -36.02
C ASN A 167 -9.28 0.07 -35.46
N SER A 168 -8.70 -1.12 -35.53
CA SER A 168 -9.34 -2.36 -35.12
C SER A 168 -8.73 -2.89 -33.82
N TYR A 169 -9.56 -3.51 -33.01
CA TYR A 169 -9.19 -4.15 -31.76
C TYR A 169 -9.27 -5.67 -31.88
N GLY A 170 -8.45 -6.35 -31.08
CA GLY A 170 -8.42 -7.81 -30.93
C GLY A 170 -7.95 -8.19 -29.53
N PHE A 171 -7.74 -9.49 -29.32
CA PHE A 171 -7.28 -10.00 -28.03
C PHE A 171 -6.19 -11.06 -28.21
N LEU A 172 -5.11 -10.96 -27.44
CA LEU A 172 -4.09 -12.00 -27.29
C LEU A 172 -4.39 -12.84 -26.04
N LYS A 173 -4.28 -14.16 -26.18
CA LYS A 173 -4.31 -15.13 -25.09
C LYS A 173 -3.03 -15.03 -24.25
N SER A 174 -3.04 -15.72 -23.11
CA SER A 174 -1.90 -15.78 -22.19
C SER A 174 -0.63 -16.40 -22.78
N ASP A 175 -0.74 -17.15 -23.88
CA ASP A 175 0.41 -17.70 -24.63
C ASP A 175 0.91 -16.76 -25.75
N GLY A 176 0.31 -15.58 -25.90
CA GLY A 176 0.64 -14.60 -26.94
C GLY A 176 0.01 -14.87 -28.31
N THR A 177 -0.84 -15.90 -28.45
CA THR A 177 -1.59 -16.14 -29.68
C THR A 177 -2.85 -15.27 -29.73
N LEU A 178 -3.30 -14.90 -30.94
CA LEU A 178 -4.57 -14.20 -31.11
C LEU A 178 -5.75 -15.12 -30.75
N LEU A 179 -6.67 -14.64 -29.92
CA LEU A 179 -7.97 -15.26 -29.69
C LEU A 179 -8.82 -15.22 -30.97
N SER A 180 -8.81 -14.07 -31.61
CA SER A 180 -9.35 -13.79 -32.94
C SER A 180 -8.53 -12.68 -33.58
N GLY A 181 -8.59 -12.56 -34.90
CA GLY A 181 -7.97 -11.40 -35.59
C GLY A 181 -8.53 -10.06 -35.09
N CYS A 182 -7.81 -8.97 -35.35
CA CYS A 182 -8.23 -7.61 -35.01
C CYS A 182 -9.37 -7.16 -35.92
N ASN A 183 -10.61 -7.46 -35.55
CA ASN A 183 -11.80 -7.23 -36.37
C ASN A 183 -12.92 -6.46 -35.65
N TYR A 184 -12.63 -5.91 -34.46
CA TYR A 184 -13.59 -5.13 -33.69
C TYR A 184 -13.34 -3.63 -33.86
N ASN A 185 -14.37 -2.85 -34.10
CA ASN A 185 -14.30 -1.39 -34.19
C ASN A 185 -14.02 -0.73 -32.83
N ASN A 186 -14.38 -1.42 -31.74
CA ASN A 186 -14.07 -1.03 -30.36
C ASN A 186 -14.10 -2.27 -29.46
N ALA A 187 -13.42 -2.22 -28.33
CA ALA A 187 -13.37 -3.30 -27.36
C ALA A 187 -13.08 -2.76 -25.96
N TYR A 188 -13.75 -3.32 -24.95
CA TYR A 188 -13.40 -3.19 -23.53
C TYR A 188 -12.52 -4.37 -23.09
N ASP A 189 -11.84 -4.23 -21.95
CA ASP A 189 -11.00 -5.29 -21.40
C ASP A 189 -11.85 -6.46 -20.85
N PHE A 190 -11.26 -7.65 -20.75
CA PHE A 190 -11.94 -8.82 -20.21
C PHE A 190 -12.23 -8.66 -18.71
N ASN A 191 -13.49 -8.81 -18.32
CA ASN A 191 -13.94 -8.90 -16.94
C ASN A 191 -14.90 -10.09 -16.76
N ASP A 192 -14.78 -10.81 -15.65
CA ASP A 192 -15.55 -12.04 -15.37
C ASP A 192 -15.59 -13.06 -16.53
N GLY A 193 -14.50 -13.16 -17.28
CA GLY A 193 -14.37 -14.08 -18.41
C GLY A 193 -15.01 -13.62 -19.72
N TYR A 194 -15.54 -12.39 -19.79
CA TYR A 194 -16.15 -11.80 -20.98
C TYR A 194 -15.57 -10.42 -21.31
N ALA A 195 -15.64 -10.01 -22.56
CA ALA A 195 -15.35 -8.63 -22.98
C ALA A 195 -16.49 -8.08 -23.85
N ALA A 196 -16.82 -6.81 -23.64
CA ALA A 196 -17.69 -6.08 -24.56
C ALA A 196 -16.91 -5.63 -25.80
N VAL A 197 -17.44 -5.92 -26.98
CA VAL A 197 -16.83 -5.57 -28.27
C VAL A 197 -17.86 -5.01 -29.23
N LYS A 198 -17.41 -4.11 -30.11
CA LYS A 198 -18.21 -3.57 -31.20
C LYS A 198 -17.77 -4.20 -32.52
N LYS A 199 -18.66 -4.95 -33.18
CA LYS A 199 -18.42 -5.56 -34.48
C LYS A 199 -19.31 -4.89 -35.53
N GLY A 200 -18.71 -4.12 -36.43
CA GLY A 200 -19.45 -3.20 -37.30
C GLY A 200 -20.17 -2.14 -36.46
N ASN A 201 -21.50 -2.11 -36.56
CA ASN A 201 -22.33 -1.18 -35.79
C ASN A 201 -22.96 -1.81 -34.54
N THR A 202 -22.77 -3.12 -34.32
CA THR A 202 -23.44 -3.86 -33.26
C THR A 202 -22.48 -4.10 -32.09
N TRP A 203 -22.93 -3.75 -30.89
CA TRP A 203 -22.26 -4.15 -29.66
C TRP A 203 -22.65 -5.57 -29.26
N GLY A 204 -21.75 -6.24 -28.56
CA GLY A 204 -21.99 -7.58 -28.04
C GLY A 204 -20.88 -8.00 -27.11
N ILE A 205 -21.03 -9.18 -26.54
CA ILE A 205 -20.05 -9.77 -25.65
C ILE A 205 -19.33 -10.93 -26.35
N ILE A 206 -18.07 -11.13 -26.01
CA ILE A 206 -17.31 -12.32 -26.36
C ILE A 206 -16.79 -13.01 -25.11
N GLY A 207 -16.81 -14.34 -25.10
CA GLY A 207 -16.14 -15.14 -24.07
C GLY A 207 -14.73 -15.57 -24.48
N LYS A 208 -14.06 -16.34 -23.62
CA LYS A 208 -12.73 -16.92 -23.89
C LYS A 208 -12.68 -17.89 -25.09
N SER A 209 -13.83 -18.36 -25.57
CA SER A 209 -13.93 -19.15 -26.80
C SER A 209 -13.91 -18.30 -28.08
N GLY A 210 -14.09 -16.98 -27.96
CA GLY A 210 -14.22 -16.07 -29.11
C GLY A 210 -15.63 -15.99 -29.70
N ASN A 211 -16.61 -16.70 -29.13
CA ASN A 211 -18.01 -16.64 -29.60
C ASN A 211 -18.61 -15.27 -29.30
N PHE A 212 -19.20 -14.64 -30.32
CA PHE A 212 -19.83 -13.33 -30.24
C PHE A 212 -21.34 -13.46 -30.02
N THR A 213 -21.87 -12.76 -29.01
CA THR A 213 -23.30 -12.63 -28.73
C THR A 213 -23.68 -11.16 -28.82
N SER A 214 -24.56 -10.82 -29.76
CA SER A 214 -25.03 -9.44 -29.98
C SER A 214 -25.90 -8.94 -28.83
N PHE A 215 -25.84 -7.64 -28.57
CA PHE A 215 -26.69 -6.91 -27.64
C PHE A 215 -27.32 -5.71 -28.36
N ASN A 216 -28.62 -5.47 -28.18
CA ASN A 216 -29.33 -4.41 -28.87
C ASN A 216 -29.32 -3.07 -28.11
N PHE A 217 -28.12 -2.48 -28.00
CA PHE A 217 -27.86 -1.23 -27.28
C PHE A 217 -26.85 -0.34 -28.03
N ASP A 218 -26.86 0.96 -27.76
CA ASP A 218 -25.95 1.93 -28.38
C ASP A 218 -24.49 1.65 -27.99
N GLU A 219 -24.30 1.16 -26.77
CA GLU A 219 -23.02 0.78 -26.18
C GLU A 219 -23.24 -0.17 -24.99
N ILE A 220 -22.28 -1.07 -24.74
CA ILE A 220 -22.25 -1.87 -23.51
C ILE A 220 -20.82 -1.86 -22.95
N LYS A 221 -20.67 -2.03 -21.63
CA LYS A 221 -19.36 -2.30 -20.98
C LYS A 221 -19.24 -3.80 -20.67
N SER A 222 -18.01 -4.27 -20.43
CA SER A 222 -17.78 -5.68 -20.08
C SER A 222 -18.56 -6.09 -18.82
N PRO A 223 -19.13 -7.31 -18.78
CA PRO A 223 -19.92 -7.78 -17.63
C PRO A 223 -19.13 -7.78 -16.32
N VAL A 224 -19.82 -7.50 -15.22
CA VAL A 224 -19.28 -7.58 -13.85
C VAL A 224 -20.36 -8.16 -12.94
N LEU A 225 -20.02 -9.18 -12.15
CA LEU A 225 -20.89 -9.92 -11.25
C LEU A 225 -22.19 -10.40 -11.94
N GLY A 226 -22.09 -10.80 -13.22
CA GLY A 226 -23.21 -11.29 -14.03
C GLY A 226 -24.14 -10.22 -14.59
N LEU A 227 -23.80 -8.94 -14.44
CA LEU A 227 -24.57 -7.80 -14.93
C LEU A 227 -23.80 -7.07 -16.03
N VAL A 228 -24.53 -6.58 -17.04
CA VAL A 228 -23.98 -5.86 -18.18
C VAL A 228 -24.42 -4.39 -18.11
N PRO A 229 -23.48 -3.43 -17.97
CA PRO A 229 -23.78 -2.03 -18.18
C PRO A 229 -24.19 -1.79 -19.63
N VAL A 230 -25.40 -1.29 -19.84
CA VAL A 230 -25.98 -1.07 -21.18
C VAL A 230 -26.37 0.39 -21.35
N LYS A 231 -26.12 0.94 -22.54
CA LYS A 231 -26.41 2.33 -22.87
C LYS A 231 -27.47 2.42 -23.96
N LYS A 232 -28.48 3.26 -23.74
CA LYS A 232 -29.51 3.57 -24.72
C LYS A 232 -29.90 5.04 -24.61
N ASP A 233 -30.04 5.71 -25.75
CA ASP A 233 -30.42 7.12 -25.83
C ASP A 233 -29.53 8.02 -24.95
N LYS A 234 -28.22 7.76 -24.99
CA LYS A 234 -27.15 8.40 -24.18
C LYS A 234 -27.14 8.10 -22.69
N HIS A 235 -28.08 7.32 -22.17
CA HIS A 235 -28.16 6.99 -20.75
C HIS A 235 -27.73 5.55 -20.49
N TRP A 236 -27.12 5.30 -19.34
CA TRP A 236 -26.73 3.98 -18.86
C TRP A 236 -27.78 3.37 -17.94
N GLY A 237 -27.90 2.06 -18.04
CA GLY A 237 -28.67 1.17 -17.20
C GLY A 237 -27.93 -0.16 -17.01
N LEU A 238 -28.65 -1.19 -16.56
CA LEU A 238 -28.13 -2.54 -16.35
C LEU A 238 -29.05 -3.57 -16.99
N SER A 239 -28.47 -4.57 -17.61
CA SER A 239 -29.16 -5.82 -17.97
C SER A 239 -28.47 -7.02 -17.34
N ASP A 240 -29.15 -8.16 -17.34
CA ASP A 240 -28.46 -9.45 -17.19
C ASP A 240 -27.75 -9.84 -18.50
N MET A 241 -27.11 -11.01 -18.49
CA MET A 241 -26.39 -11.57 -19.64
C MET A 241 -27.29 -11.97 -20.83
N ASN A 242 -28.62 -11.96 -20.66
CA ASN A 242 -29.62 -12.31 -21.68
C ASN A 242 -30.44 -11.08 -22.12
N GLU A 243 -29.91 -9.87 -21.92
CA GLU A 243 -30.56 -8.59 -22.26
C GLU A 243 -31.84 -8.27 -21.47
N LYS A 244 -32.13 -9.00 -20.38
CA LYS A 244 -33.25 -8.64 -19.49
C LYS A 244 -32.85 -7.41 -18.68
N ILE A 245 -33.60 -6.33 -18.82
CA ILE A 245 -33.35 -5.09 -18.07
C ILE A 245 -33.49 -5.34 -16.56
N VAL A 246 -32.44 -4.98 -15.83
CA VAL A 246 -32.39 -4.92 -14.36
C VAL A 246 -32.59 -3.49 -13.88
N LEU A 247 -32.06 -2.53 -14.64
CA LEU A 247 -32.19 -1.10 -14.39
C LEU A 247 -32.35 -0.37 -15.71
N GLU A 248 -33.48 0.34 -15.86
CA GLU A 248 -33.76 1.12 -17.07
C GLU A 248 -32.65 2.15 -17.34
N PRO A 249 -32.19 2.31 -18.61
CA PRO A 249 -31.20 3.31 -18.95
C PRO A 249 -31.67 4.74 -18.69
N LYS A 250 -31.14 5.35 -17.63
CA LYS A 250 -31.52 6.72 -17.20
C LYS A 250 -30.39 7.53 -16.53
N TYR A 251 -29.22 6.93 -16.34
CA TYR A 251 -28.08 7.56 -15.66
C TYR A 251 -27.03 8.04 -16.65
N THR A 252 -26.24 9.05 -16.28
CA THR A 252 -25.18 9.61 -17.12
C THR A 252 -23.95 8.70 -17.16
N ASP A 253 -23.66 7.99 -16.07
CA ASP A 253 -22.63 6.95 -15.99
C ASP A 253 -22.99 5.87 -14.96
N ILE A 254 -22.34 4.72 -15.09
CA ILE A 254 -22.44 3.59 -14.18
C ILE A 254 -21.08 2.88 -14.05
N SER A 255 -20.68 2.57 -12.81
CA SER A 255 -19.43 1.86 -12.48
C SER A 255 -19.55 1.10 -11.16
N TYR A 256 -18.73 0.07 -10.93
CA TYR A 256 -18.78 -0.73 -9.70
C TYR A 256 -17.91 -0.09 -8.62
N LEU A 257 -18.42 -0.02 -7.38
CA LEU A 257 -17.65 0.44 -6.21
C LEU A 257 -17.04 -0.74 -5.46
N ASN A 258 -17.82 -1.80 -5.29
CA ASN A 258 -17.44 -3.01 -4.59
C ASN A 258 -18.39 -4.16 -5.00
N ASN A 259 -18.28 -5.30 -4.33
CA ASN A 259 -19.12 -6.48 -4.62
C ASN A 259 -20.61 -6.32 -4.29
N ASN A 260 -21.05 -5.22 -3.68
CA ASN A 260 -22.43 -4.96 -3.27
C ASN A 260 -23.03 -3.71 -3.92
N LEU A 261 -22.20 -2.71 -4.25
CA LEU A 261 -22.62 -1.39 -4.69
C LEU A 261 -22.13 -1.04 -6.10
N ILE A 262 -23.03 -0.43 -6.86
CA ILE A 262 -22.78 0.12 -8.19
C ILE A 262 -23.00 1.64 -8.11
N LYS A 263 -21.95 2.41 -8.39
CA LYS A 263 -22.00 3.87 -8.53
C LYS A 263 -22.79 4.24 -9.78
N ILE A 264 -23.70 5.19 -9.62
CA ILE A 264 -24.49 5.80 -10.69
C ILE A 264 -24.31 7.33 -10.65
N SER A 265 -24.52 7.99 -11.78
CA SER A 265 -24.54 9.46 -11.83
C SER A 265 -25.72 10.03 -12.62
N SER A 266 -26.09 11.26 -12.30
CA SER A 266 -26.99 12.08 -13.10
C SER A 266 -26.44 13.50 -13.14
N GLY A 267 -25.99 13.94 -14.31
CA GLY A 267 -25.21 15.16 -14.43
C GLY A 267 -23.86 15.03 -13.70
N ASP A 268 -23.59 15.95 -12.77
CA ASP A 268 -22.38 16.03 -11.95
C ASP A 268 -22.53 15.37 -10.57
N LYS A 269 -23.70 14.81 -10.26
CA LYS A 269 -23.98 14.16 -8.97
C LYS A 269 -23.94 12.65 -9.06
N TYR A 270 -23.50 12.04 -7.97
CA TYR A 270 -23.29 10.61 -7.81
C TYR A 270 -24.13 10.04 -6.68
N GLY A 271 -24.51 8.78 -6.84
CA GLY A 271 -25.24 7.95 -5.89
C GLY A 271 -24.81 6.50 -6.06
N ALA A 272 -25.45 5.59 -5.33
CA ALA A 272 -25.15 4.17 -5.42
C ALA A 272 -26.43 3.33 -5.36
N ILE A 273 -26.42 2.22 -6.09
CA ILE A 273 -27.48 1.21 -6.11
C ILE A 273 -26.92 -0.15 -5.71
N ASP A 274 -27.79 -1.07 -5.31
CA ASP A 274 -27.47 -2.48 -5.21
C ASP A 274 -27.53 -3.18 -6.59
N LYS A 275 -27.16 -4.47 -6.63
CA LYS A 275 -27.22 -5.30 -7.86
C LYS A 275 -28.63 -5.51 -8.42
N LYS A 276 -29.67 -5.27 -7.63
CA LYS A 276 -31.08 -5.38 -8.05
C LYS A 276 -31.60 -4.05 -8.60
N GLY A 277 -30.78 -2.99 -8.60
CA GLY A 277 -31.17 -1.66 -9.06
C GLY A 277 -31.83 -0.79 -7.98
N ASN A 278 -31.85 -1.22 -6.72
CA ASN A 278 -32.42 -0.43 -5.63
C ASN A 278 -31.45 0.69 -5.23
N LEU A 279 -31.96 1.90 -5.05
CA LEU A 279 -31.17 3.05 -4.59
C LEU A 279 -30.74 2.86 -3.13
N ILE A 280 -29.43 2.98 -2.88
CA ILE A 280 -28.80 2.85 -1.56
C ILE A 280 -28.26 4.20 -1.07
N LEU A 281 -27.64 4.96 -1.97
CA LEU A 281 -27.18 6.33 -1.73
C LEU A 281 -27.82 7.24 -2.77
N ASP A 282 -28.45 8.33 -2.30
CA ASP A 282 -29.07 9.32 -3.17
C ASP A 282 -28.06 10.03 -4.08
N LEU A 283 -28.55 10.56 -5.21
CA LEU A 283 -27.77 11.30 -6.21
C LEU A 283 -27.43 12.74 -5.76
N ASN A 284 -26.80 12.89 -4.60
CA ASN A 284 -26.49 14.20 -4.01
C ASN A 284 -24.99 14.46 -3.86
N TYR A 285 -24.15 13.43 -4.04
CA TYR A 285 -22.72 13.50 -3.78
C TYR A 285 -21.94 14.03 -4.99
N ASP A 286 -20.91 14.84 -4.74
CA ASP A 286 -19.95 15.31 -5.74
C ASP A 286 -19.01 14.18 -6.19
N SER A 287 -18.76 13.20 -5.32
CA SER A 287 -18.01 12.00 -5.65
C SER A 287 -18.31 10.86 -4.67
N ILE A 288 -18.07 9.64 -5.13
CA ILE A 288 -18.03 8.42 -4.32
C ILE A 288 -16.77 7.68 -4.73
N ILE A 289 -15.85 7.46 -3.80
CA ILE A 289 -14.51 6.92 -4.03
C ILE A 289 -14.41 5.57 -3.30
N PRO A 290 -14.13 4.46 -4.01
CA PRO A 290 -13.99 3.15 -3.37
C PRO A 290 -12.70 3.08 -2.53
N GLU A 291 -12.79 2.39 -1.40
CA GLU A 291 -11.72 2.16 -0.43
C GLU A 291 -11.57 0.66 -0.14
N ASP A 292 -10.56 0.30 0.65
CA ASP A 292 -10.34 -1.08 1.09
C ASP A 292 -11.55 -1.65 1.86
N ASP A 293 -11.67 -2.99 1.88
CA ASP A 293 -12.79 -3.74 2.46
C ASP A 293 -14.17 -3.38 1.88
N GLY A 294 -14.19 -2.76 0.70
CA GLY A 294 -15.39 -2.29 0.03
C GLY A 294 -16.01 -1.05 0.65
N MET A 295 -15.35 -0.39 1.62
CA MET A 295 -15.80 0.93 2.10
C MET A 295 -15.78 1.95 0.97
N CYS A 296 -16.43 3.09 1.16
CA CYS A 296 -16.33 4.21 0.22
C CYS A 296 -16.26 5.54 0.96
N GLN A 297 -15.42 6.45 0.47
CA GLN A 297 -15.53 7.87 0.80
C GLN A 297 -16.66 8.49 -0.01
N ILE A 298 -17.46 9.34 0.63
CA ILE A 298 -18.53 10.12 -0.01
C ILE A 298 -18.19 11.60 0.10
N VAL A 299 -18.33 12.35 -0.98
CA VAL A 299 -17.99 13.77 -1.03
C VAL A 299 -19.24 14.59 -1.27
N GLU A 300 -19.50 15.59 -0.44
CA GLU A 300 -20.62 16.52 -0.59
C GLU A 300 -20.18 17.94 -0.21
N ASN A 301 -20.38 18.89 -1.11
CA ASN A 301 -19.95 20.29 -0.97
C ASN A 301 -18.46 20.41 -0.60
N GLY A 302 -17.62 19.58 -1.23
CA GLY A 302 -16.18 19.52 -0.97
C GLY A 302 -15.77 18.91 0.38
N GLN A 303 -16.74 18.40 1.16
CA GLN A 303 -16.46 17.71 2.41
C GLN A 303 -16.57 16.20 2.25
N TYR A 304 -15.76 15.45 2.98
CA TYR A 304 -15.61 14.02 2.92
C TYR A 304 -16.29 13.35 4.12
N GLY A 305 -16.98 12.25 3.83
CA GLY A 305 -17.57 11.31 4.78
C GLY A 305 -17.26 9.87 4.36
N ILE A 306 -17.76 8.90 5.13
CA ILE A 306 -17.39 7.48 4.99
C ILE A 306 -18.65 6.61 5.03
N THR A 307 -18.70 5.61 4.16
CA THR A 307 -19.71 4.56 4.14
C THR A 307 -19.05 3.18 4.27
N ASN A 308 -19.79 2.21 4.81
CA ASN A 308 -19.36 0.81 4.79
C ASN A 308 -19.63 0.16 3.41
N SER A 309 -19.28 -1.11 3.26
CA SER A 309 -19.48 -1.87 2.00
C SER A 309 -20.92 -2.12 1.58
N THR A 310 -21.90 -1.75 2.41
CA THR A 310 -23.33 -1.80 2.09
C THR A 310 -23.90 -0.42 1.78
N GLY A 311 -23.10 0.65 1.84
CA GLY A 311 -23.52 2.03 1.62
C GLY A 311 -24.11 2.70 2.85
N LYS A 312 -24.10 2.04 4.02
CA LYS A 312 -24.48 2.68 5.28
C LYS A 312 -23.47 3.75 5.62
N ILE A 313 -23.93 4.98 5.79
CA ILE A 313 -23.12 6.11 6.25
C ILE A 313 -22.63 5.82 7.66
N ILE A 314 -21.31 5.74 7.81
CA ILE A 314 -20.62 5.65 9.11
C ILE A 314 -20.38 7.07 9.62
N VAL A 315 -19.85 7.93 8.75
CA VAL A 315 -19.61 9.34 9.05
C VAL A 315 -20.12 10.20 7.91
N SER A 316 -20.98 11.17 8.22
CA SER A 316 -21.47 12.14 7.24
C SER A 316 -20.34 13.06 6.76
N PRO A 317 -20.44 13.61 5.53
CA PRO A 317 -19.51 14.61 5.02
C PRO A 317 -19.25 15.75 6.01
N GLN A 318 -18.03 15.84 6.53
CA GLN A 318 -17.61 16.89 7.48
C GLN A 318 -16.10 17.19 7.48
N PHE A 319 -15.30 16.37 6.81
CA PHE A 319 -13.85 16.55 6.73
C PHE A 319 -13.46 17.27 5.46
N THR A 320 -12.41 18.08 5.47
CA THR A 320 -11.87 18.67 4.24
C THR A 320 -11.07 17.64 3.42
N TRP A 321 -10.60 16.57 4.07
CA TRP A 321 -9.87 15.48 3.44
C TRP A 321 -9.86 14.23 4.34
N ILE A 322 -9.85 13.04 3.72
CA ILE A 322 -9.67 11.75 4.36
C ILE A 322 -8.63 10.96 3.55
N ASP A 323 -7.59 10.47 4.22
CA ASP A 323 -6.60 9.57 3.62
C ASP A 323 -7.14 8.14 3.47
N THR A 324 -6.49 7.31 2.67
CA THR A 324 -6.84 5.89 2.55
C THR A 324 -6.68 5.18 3.89
N PHE A 325 -7.59 4.25 4.19
CA PHE A 325 -7.48 3.43 5.39
C PHE A 325 -6.22 2.57 5.35
N GLN A 326 -5.39 2.65 6.39
CA GLN A 326 -4.24 1.79 6.63
C GLN A 326 -4.29 1.27 8.06
N GLU A 327 -4.03 -0.02 8.26
CA GLU A 327 -4.05 -0.65 9.60
C GLU A 327 -5.36 -0.40 10.37
N GLY A 328 -6.48 -0.28 9.65
CA GLY A 328 -7.81 -0.08 10.23
C GLY A 328 -8.19 1.38 10.56
N LYS A 329 -7.34 2.36 10.24
CA LYS A 329 -7.58 3.79 10.49
C LYS A 329 -7.29 4.63 9.26
N ALA A 330 -7.90 5.80 9.19
CA ALA A 330 -7.59 6.82 8.20
C ALA A 330 -7.20 8.13 8.90
N ILE A 331 -6.35 8.92 8.24
CA ILE A 331 -6.05 10.28 8.65
C ILE A 331 -7.18 11.17 8.14
N VAL A 332 -7.71 12.04 8.99
CA VAL A 332 -8.72 13.03 8.60
C VAL A 332 -8.18 14.43 8.81
N CYS A 333 -8.58 15.36 7.97
CA CYS A 333 -8.33 16.78 8.16
C CYS A 333 -9.65 17.53 8.33
N SER A 334 -9.74 18.38 9.35
CA SER A 334 -10.82 19.35 9.53
C SER A 334 -10.21 20.67 10.01
N HIS A 335 -10.56 21.78 9.39
CA HIS A 335 -10.09 23.12 9.78
C HIS A 335 -8.55 23.23 9.94
N ASP A 336 -7.79 22.62 9.02
CA ASP A 336 -6.31 22.54 9.03
C ASP A 336 -5.71 21.75 10.21
N GLN A 337 -6.52 20.92 10.86
CA GLN A 337 -6.11 20.08 11.98
C GLN A 337 -6.27 18.61 11.61
N TYR A 338 -5.22 17.83 11.88
CA TYR A 338 -5.19 16.41 11.61
C TYR A 338 -5.75 15.61 12.78
N GLY A 339 -6.56 14.60 12.47
CA GLY A 339 -7.07 13.60 13.40
C GLY A 339 -7.03 12.19 12.78
N PHE A 340 -7.51 11.21 13.54
CA PHE A 340 -7.63 9.82 13.08
C PHE A 340 -9.06 9.35 13.24
N ILE A 341 -9.52 8.57 12.27
CA ILE A 341 -10.82 7.92 12.29
C ILE A 341 -10.63 6.41 12.13
N ASP A 342 -11.34 5.62 12.91
CA ASP A 342 -11.39 4.17 12.72
C ASP A 342 -12.54 3.74 11.78
N LYS A 343 -12.65 2.44 11.49
CA LYS A 343 -13.75 1.91 10.65
C LYS A 343 -15.14 2.04 11.26
N LYS A 344 -15.24 2.30 12.56
CA LYS A 344 -16.51 2.53 13.27
C LYS A 344 -16.91 4.01 13.24
N GLY A 345 -16.03 4.90 12.79
CA GLY A 345 -16.25 6.34 12.75
C GLY A 345 -15.82 7.06 14.03
N GLU A 346 -15.12 6.38 14.93
CA GLU A 346 -14.62 6.96 16.17
C GLU A 346 -13.41 7.86 15.88
N LEU A 347 -13.49 9.11 16.31
CA LEU A 347 -12.48 10.14 16.05
C LEU A 347 -11.59 10.36 17.28
N THR A 348 -10.28 10.40 17.05
CA THR A 348 -9.33 10.94 18.03
C THR A 348 -9.03 12.40 17.71
N HIS A 349 -9.22 13.32 18.67
CA HIS A 349 -9.04 14.75 18.45
C HIS A 349 -7.60 15.23 18.69
N GLU A 350 -7.03 15.75 17.59
CA GLU A 350 -6.04 16.80 17.35
C GLU A 350 -4.65 16.85 17.98
N SER A 351 -3.71 17.16 17.10
CA SER A 351 -2.39 17.70 17.37
C SER A 351 -2.08 18.87 16.43
N GLN A 352 -1.33 19.86 16.90
CA GLN A 352 -0.81 20.99 16.11
C GLN A 352 0.40 20.54 15.25
N LEU A 353 0.18 19.58 14.35
CA LEU A 353 1.19 19.03 13.43
C LEU A 353 0.99 19.63 12.04
N ASP A 354 2.08 19.96 11.36
CA ASP A 354 2.03 20.51 10.00
C ASP A 354 1.62 19.44 8.99
N LYS A 355 1.97 18.17 9.26
CA LYS A 355 1.65 17.03 8.39
C LYS A 355 1.68 15.72 9.16
N VAL A 356 0.79 14.82 8.78
CA VAL A 356 0.76 13.42 9.21
C VAL A 356 0.84 12.52 7.97
N TYR A 357 1.62 11.44 8.05
CA TYR A 357 1.78 10.44 7.01
C TYR A 357 1.09 9.13 7.42
N ALA A 358 0.80 8.25 6.45
CA ALA A 358 0.12 6.98 6.69
C ALA A 358 0.80 6.13 7.78
N PHE A 359 -0.01 5.34 8.48
CA PHE A 359 0.51 4.39 9.47
C PHE A 359 1.28 3.26 8.78
N LYS A 360 2.40 2.90 9.39
CA LYS A 360 3.17 1.71 9.07
C LYS A 360 3.76 1.12 10.34
N GLU A 361 3.45 -0.14 10.61
CA GLU A 361 3.87 -0.85 11.82
C GLU A 361 3.37 -0.14 13.11
N GLY A 362 2.12 0.32 13.10
CA GLY A 362 1.46 0.98 14.22
C GLY A 362 2.00 2.39 14.53
N MET A 363 2.84 2.94 13.67
CA MET A 363 3.44 4.27 13.84
C MET A 363 3.19 5.11 12.59
N ALA A 364 2.83 6.38 12.78
CA ALA A 364 2.74 7.35 11.68
C ALA A 364 3.88 8.37 11.81
N MET A 365 4.57 8.61 10.70
CA MET A 365 5.52 9.72 10.63
C MET A 365 4.75 11.04 10.66
N VAL A 366 5.29 12.05 11.33
CA VAL A 366 4.69 13.39 11.44
C VAL A 366 5.73 14.47 11.22
N LYS A 367 5.28 15.64 10.76
CA LYS A 367 6.12 16.82 10.58
C LYS A 367 5.60 17.98 11.41
N LYS A 368 6.52 18.70 12.05
CA LYS A 368 6.25 19.95 12.76
C LYS A 368 7.48 20.85 12.70
N ASP A 369 7.30 22.12 12.37
CA ASP A 369 8.36 23.13 12.30
C ASP A 369 9.53 22.68 11.41
N GLY A 370 9.23 21.99 10.30
CA GLY A 370 10.25 21.46 9.39
C GLY A 370 10.91 20.15 9.82
N LYS A 371 10.67 19.67 11.05
CA LYS A 371 11.28 18.45 11.61
C LYS A 371 10.32 17.27 11.60
N TYR A 372 10.88 16.06 11.56
CA TYR A 372 10.15 14.80 11.54
C TYR A 372 10.19 14.10 12.90
N GLY A 373 9.06 13.50 13.27
CA GLY A 373 8.85 12.68 14.47
C GLY A 373 7.84 11.58 14.18
N PHE A 374 7.35 10.91 15.22
CA PHE A 374 6.40 9.80 15.08
C PHE A 374 5.35 9.78 16.19
N ILE A 375 4.14 9.40 15.80
CA ILE A 375 3.00 9.19 16.69
C ILE A 375 2.56 7.72 16.64
N ASN A 376 1.90 7.26 17.70
CA ASN A 376 1.27 5.95 17.73
C ASN A 376 -0.15 5.98 17.10
N SER A 377 -0.78 4.82 17.04
CA SER A 377 -2.15 4.65 16.56
C SER A 377 -3.22 5.42 17.37
N LYS A 378 -2.91 5.89 18.59
CA LYS A 378 -3.79 6.73 19.43
C LYS A 378 -3.61 8.23 19.17
N GLY A 379 -2.64 8.61 18.34
CA GLY A 379 -2.26 9.99 18.07
C GLY A 379 -1.25 10.58 19.06
N ASP A 380 -0.78 9.80 20.04
CA ASP A 380 0.22 10.27 21.00
C ASP A 380 1.58 10.40 20.31
N VAL A 381 2.27 11.52 20.55
CA VAL A 381 3.67 11.70 20.13
C VAL A 381 4.56 10.73 20.91
N VAL A 382 5.08 9.72 20.21
CA VAL A 382 6.04 8.75 20.75
C VAL A 382 7.46 9.29 20.60
N ILE A 383 7.76 9.88 19.45
CA ILE A 383 9.07 10.40 19.09
C ILE A 383 8.87 11.86 18.65
N SER A 384 9.41 12.79 19.42
CA SER A 384 9.22 14.22 19.14
C SER A 384 9.79 14.60 17.77
N PRO A 385 9.19 15.57 17.06
CA PRO A 385 9.71 16.07 15.79
C PRO A 385 11.07 16.76 15.95
N ILE A 386 12.16 16.00 15.79
CA ILE A 386 13.55 16.47 15.98
C ILE A 386 14.48 16.12 14.81
N PHE A 387 14.02 15.31 13.86
CA PHE A 387 14.84 14.84 12.75
C PHE A 387 14.70 15.76 11.53
N ASP A 388 15.79 15.93 10.77
CA ASP A 388 15.77 16.67 9.51
C ASP A 388 15.05 15.89 8.40
N ASN A 389 15.08 14.56 8.49
CA ASN A 389 14.35 13.66 7.60
C ASN A 389 14.12 12.30 8.30
N ALA A 390 13.12 11.56 7.87
CA ALA A 390 12.82 10.23 8.37
C ALA A 390 12.17 9.35 7.28
N SER A 391 12.40 8.04 7.34
CA SER A 391 11.60 7.05 6.64
C SER A 391 10.46 6.54 7.53
N ASP A 392 9.47 5.88 6.92
CA ASP A 392 8.56 5.04 7.69
C ASP A 392 9.31 3.90 8.41
N PHE A 393 8.67 3.31 9.42
CA PHE A 393 9.18 2.11 10.06
C PHE A 393 9.11 0.90 9.12
N ASN A 394 10.15 0.08 9.15
CA ASN A 394 10.18 -1.24 8.52
C ASN A 394 11.02 -2.18 9.40
N GLU A 395 10.48 -3.35 9.70
CA GLU A 395 11.05 -4.31 10.66
C GLU A 395 11.28 -3.68 12.05
N GLY A 396 10.43 -2.73 12.42
CA GLY A 396 10.46 -1.96 13.65
C GLY A 396 11.62 -0.95 13.77
N TYR A 397 12.30 -0.63 12.67
CA TYR A 397 13.33 0.43 12.63
C TYR A 397 13.01 1.49 11.57
N ALA A 398 13.34 2.74 11.87
CA ALA A 398 13.23 3.85 10.93
C ALA A 398 14.60 4.46 10.67
N VAL A 399 14.83 4.88 9.42
CA VAL A 399 16.04 5.59 9.02
C VAL A 399 15.80 7.07 9.23
N VAL A 400 16.67 7.73 9.99
CA VAL A 400 16.51 9.13 10.37
C VAL A 400 17.75 9.94 10.09
N LYS A 401 17.55 11.16 9.60
CA LYS A 401 18.59 12.13 9.30
C LYS A 401 18.62 13.21 10.38
N LYS A 402 19.79 13.50 10.93
CA LYS A 402 19.95 14.57 11.92
C LYS A 402 21.30 15.28 11.75
N ASN A 403 21.33 16.56 12.05
CA ASN A 403 22.58 17.27 12.28
C ASN A 403 23.32 16.72 13.52
N THR A 404 24.58 16.36 13.33
CA THR A 404 25.51 15.83 14.35
C THR A 404 26.60 16.82 14.73
N GLY A 405 26.61 18.00 14.12
CA GLY A 405 27.57 19.07 14.35
C GLY A 405 27.33 19.77 15.68
N SER A 406 28.36 20.48 16.17
CA SER A 406 28.19 21.40 17.29
C SER A 406 27.31 22.59 16.90
N SER A 407 26.75 23.30 17.87
CA SER A 407 25.97 24.52 17.62
C SER A 407 26.73 25.58 16.81
N SER A 408 28.06 25.58 16.86
CA SER A 408 28.90 26.45 16.01
C SER A 408 28.87 26.07 14.53
N VAL A 409 28.73 24.79 14.19
CA VAL A 409 28.58 24.31 12.81
C VAL A 409 27.17 24.60 12.30
N GLU A 410 26.16 24.43 13.15
CA GLU A 410 24.76 24.75 12.82
C GLU A 410 24.57 26.21 12.41
N ASN A 411 25.28 27.12 13.10
CA ASN A 411 25.24 28.56 12.87
C ASN A 411 26.25 29.06 11.81
N SER A 412 27.01 28.18 11.16
CA SER A 412 27.92 28.57 10.07
C SER A 412 27.13 29.10 8.86
N ASP A 413 27.71 29.93 8.01
CA ASP A 413 27.09 30.26 6.69
C ASP A 413 27.54 29.28 5.59
N ASP A 414 28.51 28.40 5.90
CA ASP A 414 29.04 27.40 4.99
C ASP A 414 28.10 26.19 4.88
N SER A 415 27.38 26.11 3.76
CA SER A 415 26.46 25.02 3.45
C SER A 415 27.17 23.66 3.28
N GLU A 416 28.38 23.63 2.71
CA GLU A 416 29.14 22.40 2.52
C GLU A 416 29.61 21.83 3.86
N LEU A 417 30.04 22.71 4.77
CA LEU A 417 30.39 22.33 6.13
C LEU A 417 29.18 21.77 6.88
N LYS A 418 27.99 22.38 6.76
CA LYS A 418 26.77 21.87 7.39
C LYS A 418 26.41 20.48 6.88
N GLU A 419 26.41 20.28 5.56
CA GLU A 419 26.06 18.99 4.95
C GLU A 419 26.95 17.85 5.45
N LYS A 420 28.23 18.12 5.72
CA LYS A 420 29.17 17.12 6.29
C LYS A 420 28.73 16.56 7.65
N TYR A 421 27.94 17.29 8.43
CA TYR A 421 27.46 16.86 9.74
C TYR A 421 26.02 16.39 9.74
N ILE A 422 25.30 16.48 8.62
CA ILE A 422 23.96 15.92 8.52
C ILE A 422 24.08 14.45 8.12
N LYS A 423 23.94 13.55 9.10
CA LYS A 423 24.16 12.11 8.92
C LYS A 423 22.89 11.32 9.14
N TRP A 424 22.81 10.17 8.48
CA TRP A 424 21.77 9.18 8.65
C TRP A 424 22.16 8.17 9.72
N GLY A 425 21.16 7.77 10.51
CA GLY A 425 21.23 6.71 11.51
C GLY A 425 19.89 5.96 11.58
N TYR A 426 19.77 5.04 12.53
CA TYR A 426 18.59 4.20 12.69
C TYR A 426 18.07 4.31 14.11
N ILE A 427 16.74 4.38 14.24
CA ILE A 427 16.05 4.38 15.53
C ILE A 427 15.06 3.23 15.60
N ASP A 428 14.81 2.75 16.82
CA ASP A 428 13.70 1.85 17.10
C ASP A 428 12.38 2.64 17.28
N ARG A 429 11.28 1.92 17.52
CA ARG A 429 9.94 2.52 17.72
C ARG A 429 9.80 3.28 19.05
N LEU A 430 10.83 3.29 19.90
CA LEU A 430 10.93 4.13 21.11
C LEU A 430 11.69 5.44 20.83
N GLY A 431 12.30 5.58 19.66
CA GLY A 431 13.20 6.68 19.33
C GLY A 431 14.63 6.49 19.86
N SER A 432 14.95 5.31 20.39
CA SER A 432 16.30 4.98 20.82
C SER A 432 17.18 4.78 19.59
N THR A 433 18.39 5.35 19.60
CA THR A 433 19.36 5.12 18.53
C THR A 433 19.77 3.65 18.50
N PHE A 434 19.39 2.95 17.43
CA PHE A 434 19.83 1.59 17.14
C PHE A 434 21.21 1.58 16.46
N ILE A 435 21.40 2.45 15.45
CA ILE A 435 22.69 2.65 14.78
C ILE A 435 22.99 4.14 14.72
N THR A 436 24.20 4.51 15.13
CA THR A 436 24.66 5.89 15.23
C THR A 436 24.66 6.63 13.88
N TYR A 437 24.46 7.94 13.94
CA TYR A 437 24.40 8.85 12.79
C TYR A 437 25.78 9.06 12.15
N ASN A 438 26.20 8.15 11.26
CA ASN A 438 27.51 8.22 10.61
C ASN A 438 27.48 7.92 9.10
N PHE A 439 26.30 7.82 8.50
CA PHE A 439 26.13 7.53 7.07
C PHE A 439 25.76 8.79 6.27
N ASP A 440 26.24 8.86 5.02
CA ASP A 440 25.91 9.91 4.05
C ASP A 440 24.51 9.69 3.42
N SER A 441 24.13 8.42 3.28
CA SER A 441 22.79 7.97 2.87
C SER A 441 22.53 6.59 3.48
N ALA A 442 21.27 6.24 3.71
CA ALA A 442 20.87 4.98 4.31
C ALA A 442 19.49 4.57 3.79
N SER A 443 19.30 3.26 3.61
CA SER A 443 18.03 2.69 3.20
C SER A 443 17.32 1.98 4.36
N SER A 444 16.00 1.84 4.28
CA SER A 444 15.24 1.08 5.28
C SER A 444 15.68 -0.38 5.31
N PHE A 445 15.55 -1.03 6.46
CA PHE A 445 15.73 -2.47 6.56
C PHE A 445 14.67 -3.20 5.73
N ASN A 446 15.05 -4.32 5.11
CA ASN A 446 14.16 -5.30 4.51
C ASN A 446 14.83 -6.68 4.51
N GLU A 447 14.10 -7.67 5.02
CA GLU A 447 14.57 -9.00 5.38
C GLU A 447 15.90 -8.98 6.14
N GLY A 448 15.96 -8.13 7.18
CA GLY A 448 17.11 -7.96 8.06
C GLY A 448 18.34 -7.31 7.45
N CYS A 449 18.25 -6.81 6.22
CA CYS A 449 19.35 -6.16 5.52
C CYS A 449 19.02 -4.70 5.19
N SER A 450 20.01 -3.83 5.32
CA SER A 450 19.97 -2.46 4.82
C SER A 450 21.29 -2.10 4.13
N LEU A 451 21.23 -1.21 3.14
CA LEU A 451 22.38 -0.62 2.48
C LEU A 451 22.56 0.84 2.92
N ALA A 452 23.81 1.24 3.17
CA ALA A 452 24.18 2.60 3.56
C ALA A 452 25.42 3.08 2.80
N VAL A 453 25.54 4.39 2.60
CA VAL A 453 26.75 5.04 2.09
C VAL A 453 27.54 5.59 3.26
N LYS A 454 28.82 5.24 3.32
CA LYS A 454 29.78 5.84 4.25
C LYS A 454 31.07 6.13 3.51
N ASP A 455 31.52 7.38 3.53
CA ASP A 455 32.77 7.82 2.91
C ASP A 455 32.81 7.46 1.41
N GLY A 456 31.67 7.64 0.72
CA GLY A 456 31.51 7.33 -0.72
C GLY A 456 31.50 5.84 -1.06
N LYS A 457 31.35 4.96 -0.07
CA LYS A 457 31.32 3.50 -0.25
C LYS A 457 30.06 2.87 0.30
N CYS A 458 29.64 1.80 -0.36
CA CYS A 458 28.50 0.99 0.05
C CYS A 458 28.88 0.11 1.24
N ASN A 459 28.03 0.17 2.26
CA ASN A 459 28.11 -0.63 3.47
C ASN A 459 26.81 -1.42 3.58
N ILE A 460 26.91 -2.71 3.90
CA ILE A 460 25.75 -3.52 4.25
C ILE A 460 25.61 -3.59 5.76
N ILE A 461 24.38 -3.43 6.23
CA ILE A 461 23.99 -3.54 7.62
C ILE A 461 23.09 -4.76 7.72
N LYS A 462 23.48 -5.74 8.55
CA LYS A 462 22.65 -6.92 8.83
C LYS A 462 22.15 -6.83 10.27
N ASN A 463 20.84 -6.87 10.45
CA ASN A 463 20.20 -7.01 11.75
C ASN A 463 20.17 -8.49 12.13
N THR A 464 20.84 -8.86 13.23
CA THR A 464 20.98 -10.25 13.67
C THR A 464 19.86 -10.69 14.63
N ASP A 465 18.94 -9.78 14.97
CA ASP A 465 17.81 -10.01 15.88
C ASP A 465 16.47 -10.07 15.13
N ILE A 466 16.51 -10.68 13.94
CA ILE A 466 15.35 -11.05 13.15
C ILE A 466 15.30 -12.57 13.01
N LYS A 467 14.14 -13.15 13.30
CA LYS A 467 13.86 -14.56 13.01
C LYS A 467 12.83 -14.66 11.90
N SER A 468 13.29 -15.06 10.74
CA SER A 468 12.41 -15.46 9.63
C SER A 468 12.08 -16.95 9.77
N ILE A 469 10.79 -17.26 9.76
CA ILE A 469 10.26 -18.62 9.76
C ILE A 469 9.98 -19.01 8.30
N PRO A 470 10.39 -20.22 7.85
CA PRO A 470 10.27 -20.62 6.45
C PRO A 470 8.86 -20.53 5.87
N ASN A 471 8.79 -20.27 4.56
CA ASN A 471 7.54 -20.17 3.82
C ASN A 471 6.69 -21.44 3.98
N THR A 472 5.42 -21.25 4.35
CA THR A 472 4.41 -22.32 4.38
C THR A 472 3.42 -22.14 3.23
N VAL A 473 2.96 -23.24 2.64
CA VAL A 473 1.95 -23.20 1.57
C VAL A 473 0.60 -23.64 2.13
N ILE A 474 -0.46 -22.90 1.82
CA ILE A 474 -1.83 -23.19 2.24
C ILE A 474 -2.78 -23.26 1.04
N ASN A 475 -3.79 -24.13 1.12
CA ASN A 475 -4.84 -24.27 0.12
C ASN A 475 -6.16 -23.60 0.53
N ASP A 476 -6.29 -23.27 1.82
CA ASP A 476 -7.51 -22.70 2.39
C ASP A 476 -7.34 -21.18 2.57
N PRO A 477 -8.00 -20.34 1.75
CA PRO A 477 -8.01 -18.88 1.91
C PRO A 477 -8.50 -18.40 3.27
N PHE A 478 -9.24 -19.22 4.01
CA PHE A 478 -9.79 -18.89 5.32
C PHE A 478 -8.98 -19.49 6.48
N LYS A 479 -7.74 -19.92 6.21
CA LYS A 479 -6.85 -20.46 7.23
C LYS A 479 -6.60 -19.44 8.35
N THR A 480 -6.82 -19.85 9.59
CA THR A 480 -6.45 -19.07 10.79
C THR A 480 -5.02 -19.40 11.22
N TRP A 481 -4.29 -18.40 11.74
CA TRP A 481 -2.96 -18.58 12.33
C TRP A 481 -2.99 -18.47 13.85
N LYS A 482 -2.07 -19.13 14.54
CA LYS A 482 -1.92 -19.05 15.99
C LYS A 482 -0.48 -18.71 16.36
N ILE A 483 -0.30 -17.66 17.15
CA ILE A 483 0.97 -17.28 17.74
C ILE A 483 0.93 -17.66 19.21
N LYS A 484 1.70 -18.70 19.57
CA LYS A 484 1.85 -19.14 20.95
C LYS A 484 3.14 -18.60 21.55
N PHE A 485 3.00 -17.83 22.62
CA PHE A 485 4.11 -17.27 23.39
C PHE A 485 4.56 -18.28 24.46
N SER A 486 5.83 -18.21 24.86
CA SER A 486 6.38 -19.10 25.90
C SER A 486 5.84 -18.82 27.30
N LYS A 487 5.19 -17.66 27.48
CA LYS A 487 4.57 -17.19 28.71
C LYS A 487 3.32 -16.39 28.38
N ALA A 488 2.43 -16.28 29.35
CA ALA A 488 1.24 -15.43 29.24
C ALA A 488 1.63 -13.96 29.02
N ILE A 489 0.90 -13.31 28.12
CA ILE A 489 1.05 -11.90 27.77
C ILE A 489 0.44 -11.05 28.88
N ASP A 490 1.10 -9.95 29.24
CA ASP A 490 0.59 -8.98 30.20
C ASP A 490 -0.60 -8.20 29.63
N GLY A 491 -1.82 -8.64 29.94
CA GLY A 491 -3.08 -7.99 29.57
C GLY A 491 -3.44 -6.75 30.40
N ARG A 492 -2.58 -6.25 31.31
CA ARG A 492 -2.93 -5.06 32.12
C ARG A 492 -3.04 -3.77 31.30
N HIS A 493 -2.51 -3.76 30.08
CA HIS A 493 -2.69 -2.68 29.11
C HIS A 493 -3.88 -2.89 28.16
N THR A 494 -4.53 -4.06 28.16
CA THR A 494 -5.62 -4.41 27.21
C THR A 494 -7.03 -4.11 27.73
N LEU A 495 -7.17 -3.43 28.88
CA LEU A 495 -8.46 -3.15 29.51
C LEU A 495 -8.66 -1.64 29.66
N SER A 496 -9.19 -0.97 28.62
CA SER A 496 -9.69 0.41 28.76
C SER A 496 -11.21 0.54 28.73
N ASN A 497 -11.97 -0.53 28.45
CA ASN A 497 -13.43 -0.48 28.53
C ASN A 497 -13.90 -1.26 29.76
N LYS A 498 -14.53 -0.54 30.69
CA LYS A 498 -14.96 -1.05 32.00
C LYS A 498 -16.23 -1.91 31.97
N ASP A 499 -16.75 -2.28 30.80
CA ASP A 499 -18.09 -2.87 30.68
C ASP A 499 -18.23 -4.17 29.86
N ASP A 500 -17.15 -4.83 29.43
CA ASP A 500 -17.31 -6.11 28.70
C ASP A 500 -16.57 -7.28 29.36
N THR A 501 -17.35 -8.25 29.86
CA THR A 501 -16.92 -9.59 30.26
C THR A 501 -16.54 -10.48 29.06
N VAL A 502 -16.07 -9.88 27.96
CA VAL A 502 -15.78 -10.57 26.71
C VAL A 502 -14.29 -10.39 26.40
N LEU A 503 -13.52 -11.48 26.54
CA LEU A 503 -12.10 -11.59 26.20
C LEU A 503 -11.79 -11.50 24.69
N ASN A 504 -12.70 -10.98 23.85
CA ASN A 504 -12.61 -11.10 22.39
C ASN A 504 -12.03 -9.87 21.69
N ASP A 505 -11.96 -8.70 22.34
CA ASP A 505 -11.39 -7.51 21.72
C ASP A 505 -9.93 -7.33 22.16
N ILE A 506 -9.02 -7.62 21.23
CA ILE A 506 -7.61 -7.28 21.37
C ILE A 506 -7.47 -5.76 21.26
N ASP A 507 -6.90 -5.11 22.27
CA ASP A 507 -6.54 -3.70 22.21
C ASP A 507 -5.69 -3.46 20.95
N MET A 508 -6.06 -2.46 20.15
CA MET A 508 -5.35 -2.05 18.94
C MET A 508 -3.84 -1.83 19.17
N THR A 509 -3.42 -1.58 20.42
CA THR A 509 -1.99 -1.50 20.78
C THR A 509 -1.21 -2.81 20.63
N MET A 510 -1.87 -3.97 20.70
CA MET A 510 -1.25 -5.27 20.40
C MET A 510 -1.22 -5.55 18.89
N THR A 511 -2.20 -5.08 18.13
CA THR A 511 -2.21 -5.17 16.66
C THR A 511 -1.18 -4.24 16.02
N ASP A 512 -0.78 -3.17 16.71
CA ASP A 512 0.37 -2.33 16.33
C ASP A 512 1.70 -3.12 16.31
N ASN A 513 1.76 -4.31 16.92
CA ASN A 513 2.94 -5.17 16.94
C ASN A 513 2.80 -6.42 16.08
N ILE A 514 1.60 -6.78 15.64
CA ILE A 514 1.35 -7.96 14.82
C ILE A 514 0.61 -7.51 13.57
N SER A 515 1.27 -7.56 12.43
CA SER A 515 0.67 -7.20 11.14
C SER A 515 0.70 -8.39 10.19
N VAL A 516 -0.20 -8.36 9.21
CA VAL A 516 -0.16 -9.25 8.04
C VAL A 516 -0.09 -8.37 6.81
N THR A 517 0.93 -8.55 5.98
CA THR A 517 1.09 -7.78 4.74
C THR A 517 1.11 -8.69 3.53
N ASP A 518 0.63 -8.22 2.39
CA ASP A 518 0.81 -8.91 1.10
C ASP A 518 2.24 -8.74 0.54
N SER A 519 2.49 -9.29 -0.66
CA SER A 519 3.78 -9.18 -1.34
C SER A 519 4.18 -7.75 -1.72
N SER A 520 3.21 -6.83 -1.76
CA SER A 520 3.43 -5.40 -1.98
C SER A 520 3.72 -4.63 -0.68
N LYS A 521 3.79 -5.35 0.46
CA LYS A 521 3.91 -4.80 1.82
C LYS A 521 2.70 -3.95 2.26
N LYS A 522 1.55 -4.11 1.60
CA LYS A 522 0.30 -3.48 2.01
C LYS A 522 -0.31 -4.28 3.16
N CYS A 523 -0.74 -3.59 4.22
CA CYS A 523 -1.40 -4.22 5.35
C CYS A 523 -2.74 -4.84 4.94
N VAL A 524 -2.92 -6.09 5.34
CA VAL A 524 -4.12 -6.90 5.10
C VAL A 524 -5.01 -6.79 6.32
N ASN A 525 -6.29 -6.51 6.10
CA ASN A 525 -7.26 -6.39 7.17
C ASN A 525 -7.63 -7.76 7.77
N VAL A 526 -6.85 -8.20 8.74
CA VAL A 526 -7.10 -9.38 9.58
C VAL A 526 -7.73 -8.97 10.91
N SER A 527 -8.36 -9.91 11.60
CA SER A 527 -8.82 -9.69 12.99
C SER A 527 -8.07 -10.62 13.94
N PHE A 528 -8.00 -10.23 15.22
CA PHE A 528 -7.26 -10.97 16.22
C PHE A 528 -8.18 -11.36 17.38
N THR A 529 -7.99 -12.55 17.93
CA THR A 529 -8.70 -13.02 19.15
C THR A 529 -7.73 -13.75 20.08
N PHE A 530 -8.03 -13.83 21.38
CA PHE A 530 -7.28 -14.66 22.31
C PHE A 530 -7.89 -16.07 22.41
N GLU A 531 -7.07 -17.11 22.19
CA GLU A 531 -7.44 -18.48 22.53
C GLU A 531 -7.11 -18.79 24.00
N SER A 532 -6.01 -18.22 24.49
CA SER A 532 -5.55 -18.32 25.89
C SER A 532 -4.65 -17.11 26.21
N PRO A 533 -4.32 -16.83 27.48
CA PRO A 533 -3.45 -15.70 27.85
C PRO A 533 -2.06 -15.70 27.19
N ASP A 534 -1.62 -16.83 26.65
CA ASP A 534 -0.34 -17.01 25.94
C ASP A 534 -0.52 -17.28 24.43
N THR A 535 -1.73 -17.23 23.88
CA THR A 535 -2.00 -17.57 22.47
C THR A 535 -2.93 -16.58 21.79
N ILE A 536 -2.42 -15.90 20.76
CA ILE A 536 -3.19 -15.02 19.88
C ILE A 536 -3.55 -15.79 18.61
N VAL A 537 -4.81 -15.68 18.19
CA VAL A 537 -5.32 -16.19 16.92
C VAL A 537 -5.46 -15.04 15.93
N ILE A 538 -4.91 -15.20 14.74
CA ILE A 538 -5.10 -14.29 13.59
C ILE A 538 -6.16 -14.93 12.69
N ASN A 539 -7.29 -14.25 12.58
CA ASN A 539 -8.38 -14.63 11.69
C ASN A 539 -8.18 -13.96 10.32
N PRO A 540 -8.47 -14.68 9.22
CA PRO A 540 -8.28 -14.17 7.86
C PRO A 540 -9.21 -12.96 7.58
N PRO A 541 -8.97 -12.23 6.49
CA PRO A 541 -9.92 -11.26 5.97
C PRO A 541 -11.30 -11.88 5.75
N SER A 542 -12.36 -11.08 5.77
CA SER A 542 -13.73 -11.57 5.56
C SER A 542 -13.92 -12.24 4.19
N ASN A 543 -13.14 -11.82 3.19
CA ASN A 543 -13.15 -12.40 1.84
C ASN A 543 -12.10 -13.51 1.66
N GLY A 544 -11.41 -13.91 2.73
CA GLY A 544 -10.25 -14.79 2.68
C GLY A 544 -8.99 -14.11 2.15
N TYR A 545 -7.87 -14.82 2.25
CA TYR A 545 -6.62 -14.44 1.58
C TYR A 545 -6.72 -14.70 0.07
N THR A 546 -6.13 -13.82 -0.74
CA THR A 546 -6.17 -13.90 -2.20
C THR A 546 -5.40 -15.12 -2.71
N PRO A 547 -6.00 -16.02 -3.53
CA PRO A 547 -5.27 -17.11 -4.17
C PRO A 547 -4.12 -16.62 -5.07
N GLY A 548 -2.99 -17.32 -5.02
CA GLY A 548 -1.78 -16.98 -5.76
C GLY A 548 -0.91 -15.90 -5.10
N GLU A 549 -1.41 -15.25 -4.06
CA GLU A 549 -0.71 -14.20 -3.32
C GLU A 549 0.20 -14.78 -2.23
N THR A 550 1.24 -14.02 -1.86
CA THR A 550 2.12 -14.32 -0.73
C THR A 550 1.92 -13.28 0.36
N TYR A 551 1.88 -13.74 1.61
CA TYR A 551 1.67 -12.92 2.78
C TYR A 551 2.80 -13.10 3.80
N THR A 552 3.05 -12.07 4.58
CA THR A 552 4.00 -12.08 5.71
C THR A 552 3.27 -11.67 6.98
N ILE A 553 3.35 -12.50 8.02
CA ILE A 553 2.96 -12.14 9.38
C ILE A 553 4.21 -11.62 10.09
N THR A 554 4.19 -10.38 10.55
CA THR A 554 5.30 -9.76 11.27
C THR A 554 4.91 -9.54 12.72
N VAL A 555 5.76 -9.99 13.65
CA VAL A 555 5.62 -9.80 15.09
C VAL A 555 6.79 -8.96 15.58
N LEU A 556 6.49 -7.78 16.12
CA LEU A 556 7.45 -6.78 16.61
C LEU A 556 7.48 -6.74 18.13
N SER A 557 8.66 -6.56 18.71
CA SER A 557 8.85 -6.39 20.16
C SER A 557 9.80 -5.25 20.54
N ASN A 558 9.95 -4.27 19.67
CA ASN A 558 10.81 -3.09 19.84
C ASN A 558 10.06 -1.75 20.01
N GLY A 559 8.81 -1.76 20.48
CA GLY A 559 7.97 -0.58 20.74
C GLY A 559 7.61 -0.30 22.21
N LYS A 560 6.88 0.80 22.45
CA LYS A 560 6.42 1.23 23.79
C LYS A 560 5.31 0.35 24.36
N TYR A 561 4.56 -0.31 23.47
CA TYR A 561 3.44 -1.21 23.79
C TYR A 561 3.80 -2.68 23.54
N ASN A 562 5.06 -3.05 23.82
CA ASN A 562 5.58 -4.39 23.54
C ASN A 562 4.72 -5.52 24.09
N ILE A 563 4.65 -6.61 23.32
CA ILE A 563 4.28 -7.92 23.84
C ILE A 563 5.30 -8.29 24.92
N GLN A 564 4.86 -8.27 26.18
CA GLN A 564 5.67 -8.56 27.35
C GLN A 564 4.93 -9.53 28.26
N ASP A 565 5.68 -10.29 29.05
CA ASP A 565 5.10 -11.11 30.11
C ASP A 565 4.79 -10.27 31.37
N MET A 566 4.10 -10.88 32.35
CA MET A 566 3.79 -10.24 33.64
C MET A 566 5.03 -9.73 34.41
N GLY A 567 6.21 -10.26 34.11
CA GLY A 567 7.49 -9.85 34.65
C GLY A 567 8.19 -8.74 33.86
N ARG A 568 7.52 -8.14 32.86
CA ARG A 568 8.06 -7.13 31.93
C ARG A 568 9.22 -7.63 31.08
N ASN A 569 9.33 -8.95 30.89
CA ASN A 569 10.29 -9.50 29.94
C ASN A 569 9.76 -9.25 28.52
N LYS A 570 10.59 -8.62 27.68
CA LYS A 570 10.28 -8.37 26.27
C LYS A 570 10.47 -9.64 25.44
N LEU A 571 9.62 -9.83 24.44
CA LEU A 571 9.77 -10.91 23.45
C LEU A 571 11.11 -10.78 22.71
N LYS A 572 11.78 -11.92 22.49
CA LYS A 572 12.95 -12.06 21.62
C LYS A 572 12.71 -13.16 20.59
N PRO A 573 13.19 -13.01 19.34
CA PRO A 573 13.92 -11.86 18.81
C PRO A 573 13.03 -10.62 18.63
N ASN A 574 13.65 -9.47 18.40
CA ASN A 574 12.94 -8.19 18.27
C ASN A 574 11.95 -8.15 17.10
N VAL A 575 12.23 -8.94 16.06
CA VAL A 575 11.37 -9.10 14.88
C VAL A 575 11.25 -10.59 14.58
N THR A 576 10.03 -11.06 14.42
CA THR A 576 9.75 -12.40 13.88
C THR A 576 8.86 -12.27 12.66
N GLU A 577 9.27 -12.85 11.54
CA GLU A 577 8.51 -12.86 10.30
C GLU A 577 8.13 -14.28 9.92
N MET A 578 6.89 -14.50 9.50
CA MET A 578 6.38 -15.78 9.00
C MET A 578 5.73 -15.56 7.65
N CYS A 579 6.30 -16.15 6.60
CA CYS A 579 5.77 -16.04 5.26
C CYS A 579 4.87 -17.24 4.91
N PHE A 580 3.78 -16.98 4.18
CA PHE A 580 2.94 -18.04 3.64
C PHE A 580 2.36 -17.69 2.27
N GLN A 581 2.16 -18.70 1.44
CA GLN A 581 1.57 -18.56 0.10
C GLN A 581 0.23 -19.27 0.02
N VAL A 582 -0.76 -18.62 -0.59
CA VAL A 582 -2.06 -19.23 -0.89
C VAL A 582 -2.00 -19.81 -2.30
N LEU A 583 -2.28 -21.09 -2.47
CA LEU A 583 -2.29 -21.69 -3.81
C LEU A 583 -3.49 -21.21 -4.64
N ASN A 584 -3.26 -21.09 -5.95
CA ASN A 584 -4.34 -21.02 -6.93
C ASN A 584 -5.02 -22.39 -6.95
N ASN A 585 -6.31 -22.42 -6.60
CA ASN A 585 -7.13 -23.62 -6.73
C ASN A 585 -7.37 -23.97 -8.20
#